data_AF-K0RCN1-F1
#
_entry.id   AF-K0RCN1-F1
#
_cell.length_a   1.000
_cell.length_b   1.000
_cell.length_c   1.000
_cell.angle_alpha   90.00
_cell.angle_beta   90.00
_cell.angle_gamma   90.00
#
_symmetry.space_group_name_H-M   'P 1'
#
loop_
_entity.id
_entity.type
_entity.pdbx_description
1 polymer ?
#
loop_
_entity_poly.entity_id
_entity_poly.type
_entity_poly.pdbx_seq_one_letter_code
_entity_poly.pdbx_strand_id
1 'polypeptide(L)'
;FKVPEGDAKGVDPGFFNQMKELDDVLAKTNGEKHNDIISLGVKKGIITEEQASQLKRQAKWRGGPRQQQATKPGLRLIEQLSAQDKPHRGCATDATARKRLRSYQFTMKICGACGHELEKDCFSNKQWHLSMQRRRCKECVGKQAELGIDDTRRDGRAETRPDRRCAGGASKGQTYDDEICSICLDVYDNPVRLSCGHSFCEVCLDGWHENSKYDVHQPRNCPVCRHRAKPSQEILSRLYTLSLLLESSWDENDKMFEHTKILQQELMTALLKMGHDADEIAQMVAEFAASHIRIPDAVHNAVSDNDAQTILDWMGSPVEEGKLESLSTNHGRTMLFLAALTGRVELATLLLQHGAIVDVYDSVGFTPIAVTLMFKTAEGYDELALPMLLYEWGASLEHKVPNDLTGTGGVFIDELLATTPMFQNELVGRRCEITGLNQRKDLIGQTCIVEKYIARKNRYKVTMEHAREAFLVGRDNLKRRDRTPDDPGYYITFEDGEYKHHTFASNEECQGFVRNLRSDKEAD
;
A
#
# COMPACT_ATOMS: atom_id res chain seq x y z
N PHE A 1 10.90 8.94 -31.55
CA PHE A 1 10.03 9.37 -32.67
C PHE A 1 8.60 8.95 -32.37
N LYS A 2 7.58 9.80 -32.55
CA LYS A 2 6.18 9.38 -32.44
C LYS A 2 5.71 8.86 -33.79
N VAL A 3 5.25 7.61 -33.85
CA VAL A 3 4.54 7.06 -35.02
C VAL A 3 3.07 7.47 -34.90
N PRO A 4 2.42 7.97 -35.96
CA PRO A 4 0.99 8.26 -35.93
C PRO A 4 0.20 6.94 -35.87
N GLU A 5 -0.84 6.89 -35.05
CA GLU A 5 -1.82 5.80 -35.06
C GLU A 5 -2.64 5.85 -36.35
N GLY A 6 -2.30 4.97 -37.29
CA GLY A 6 -3.00 4.78 -38.54
C GLY A 6 -2.32 3.67 -39.35
N ASP A 7 -2.96 2.51 -39.41
CA ASP A 7 -2.66 1.36 -40.26
C ASP A 7 -1.27 0.71 -40.13
N ALA A 8 -1.08 -0.02 -39.02
CA ALA A 8 0.00 -0.99 -38.85
C ALA A 8 -0.27 -2.29 -39.66
N LYS A 9 -0.38 -2.17 -40.98
CA LYS A 9 -0.21 -3.29 -41.92
C LYS A 9 0.97 -2.98 -42.81
N GLY A 10 2.15 -3.50 -42.45
CA GLY A 10 3.31 -3.51 -43.33
C GLY A 10 4.63 -2.99 -42.74
N VAL A 11 4.80 -2.95 -41.42
CA VAL A 11 6.13 -2.68 -40.83
C VAL A 11 6.85 -4.00 -40.58
N ASP A 12 7.92 -4.24 -41.32
CA ASP A 12 8.83 -5.38 -41.17
C ASP A 12 9.40 -5.40 -39.74
N PRO A 13 9.25 -6.51 -38.98
CA PRO A 13 9.85 -6.69 -37.66
C PRO A 13 11.37 -6.41 -37.60
N GLY A 14 12.07 -6.52 -38.74
CA GLY A 14 13.49 -6.16 -38.86
C GLY A 14 13.78 -4.67 -38.57
N PHE A 15 12.82 -3.77 -38.85
CA PHE A 15 12.98 -2.32 -38.65
C PHE A 15 13.07 -1.92 -37.16
N PHE A 16 12.35 -2.63 -36.29
CA PHE A 16 12.38 -2.39 -34.84
C PHE A 16 13.70 -2.84 -34.20
N ASN A 17 14.29 -3.95 -34.68
CA ASN A 17 15.58 -4.42 -34.20
C ASN A 17 16.73 -3.51 -34.66
N GLN A 18 16.66 -2.98 -35.88
CA GLN A 18 17.65 -2.00 -36.39
C GLN A 18 17.58 -0.65 -35.65
N MET A 19 16.38 -0.22 -35.21
CA MET A 19 16.21 1.01 -34.42
C MET A 19 16.77 0.87 -32.99
N LYS A 20 16.65 -0.32 -32.38
CA LYS A 20 17.21 -0.59 -31.05
C LYS A 20 18.74 -0.65 -31.06
N GLU A 21 19.33 -1.23 -32.10
CA GLU A 21 20.79 -1.16 -32.31
C GLU A 21 21.29 0.27 -32.52
N LEU A 22 20.48 1.16 -33.13
CA LEU A 22 20.84 2.56 -33.31
C LEU A 22 20.81 3.35 -31.99
N ASP A 23 19.83 3.10 -31.11
CA ASP A 23 19.75 3.72 -29.78
C ASP A 23 20.90 3.27 -28.86
N ASP A 24 21.34 2.01 -28.95
CA ASP A 24 22.51 1.50 -28.21
C ASP A 24 23.84 2.08 -28.71
N VAL A 25 23.92 2.45 -30.00
CA VAL A 25 25.06 3.17 -30.58
C VAL A 25 25.02 4.65 -30.18
N LEU A 26 23.83 5.27 -30.14
CA LEU A 26 23.63 6.66 -29.73
C LEU A 26 23.96 6.89 -28.25
N ALA A 27 23.73 5.90 -27.39
CA ALA A 27 24.12 5.94 -25.97
C ALA A 27 25.66 5.99 -25.78
N LYS A 28 26.46 5.65 -26.80
CA LYS A 28 27.92 5.55 -26.71
C LYS A 28 28.68 6.72 -27.35
N THR A 29 28.03 7.63 -28.07
CA THR A 29 28.70 8.76 -28.74
C THR A 29 28.33 10.08 -28.09
N ASN A 30 29.23 10.56 -27.23
CA ASN A 30 29.14 11.83 -26.53
C ASN A 30 29.20 13.01 -27.53
N GLY A 31 28.06 13.64 -27.83
CA GLY A 31 28.03 15.02 -28.35
C GLY A 31 28.35 15.27 -29.84
N GLU A 32 28.10 14.36 -30.77
CA GLU A 32 28.25 14.65 -32.21
C GLU A 32 27.00 15.27 -32.86
N LYS A 33 27.20 16.11 -33.89
CA LYS A 33 26.14 16.90 -34.55
C LYS A 33 25.23 15.96 -35.36
N HIS A 34 23.92 16.21 -35.30
CA HIS A 34 22.85 15.41 -35.91
C HIS A 34 23.08 14.98 -37.39
N ASN A 35 23.84 15.76 -38.17
CA ASN A 35 24.17 15.43 -39.57
C ASN A 35 25.25 14.36 -39.73
N ASP A 36 26.15 14.22 -38.75
CA ASP A 36 27.24 13.24 -38.76
C ASP A 36 26.67 11.84 -38.50
N ILE A 37 25.69 11.75 -37.60
CA ILE A 37 24.89 10.54 -37.30
C ILE A 37 24.14 10.06 -38.54
N ILE A 38 23.44 10.96 -39.25
CA ILE A 38 22.72 10.60 -40.48
C ILE A 38 23.69 10.10 -41.55
N SER A 39 24.87 10.71 -41.65
CA SER A 39 25.88 10.31 -42.65
C SER A 39 26.53 8.97 -42.30
N LEU A 40 26.70 8.66 -41.00
CA LEU A 40 27.17 7.36 -40.52
C LEU A 40 26.15 6.24 -40.81
N GLY A 41 24.85 6.53 -40.66
CA GLY A 41 23.77 5.60 -40.95
C GLY A 41 23.71 5.18 -42.42
N VAL A 42 23.96 6.11 -43.36
CA VAL A 42 24.07 5.80 -44.80
C VAL A 42 25.31 4.95 -45.07
N LYS A 43 26.45 5.31 -44.48
CA LYS A 43 27.73 4.63 -44.70
C LYS A 43 27.73 3.18 -44.18
N LYS A 44 26.92 2.89 -43.15
CA LYS A 44 26.69 1.54 -42.61
C LYS A 44 25.55 0.79 -43.31
N GLY A 45 24.89 1.38 -44.31
CA GLY A 45 23.79 0.77 -45.04
C GLY A 45 22.50 0.59 -44.24
N ILE A 46 22.39 1.26 -43.08
CA ILE A 46 21.26 1.15 -42.15
C ILE A 46 20.07 1.98 -42.64
N ILE A 47 20.35 3.12 -43.29
CA ILE A 47 19.34 3.97 -43.93
C ILE A 47 19.78 4.29 -45.35
N THR A 48 18.82 4.48 -46.25
CA THR A 48 19.11 4.85 -47.64
C THR A 48 19.50 6.33 -47.76
N GLU A 49 20.22 6.68 -48.84
CA GLU A 49 20.53 8.08 -49.21
C GLU A 49 19.27 8.96 -49.26
N GLU A 50 18.13 8.39 -49.66
CA GLU A 50 16.84 9.08 -49.75
C GLU A 50 16.24 9.36 -48.36
N GLN A 51 16.30 8.40 -47.45
CA GLN A 51 15.88 8.56 -46.05
C GLN A 51 16.76 9.58 -45.30
N ALA A 52 18.07 9.54 -45.54
CA ALA A 52 19.01 10.52 -44.98
C ALA A 52 18.72 11.94 -45.47
N SER A 53 18.34 12.10 -46.74
CA SER A 53 17.95 13.39 -47.31
C SER A 53 16.66 13.95 -46.70
N GLN A 54 15.70 13.10 -46.35
CA GLN A 54 14.48 13.53 -45.65
C GLN A 54 14.76 13.97 -44.20
N LEU A 55 15.60 13.23 -43.47
CA LEU A 55 15.99 13.56 -42.09
C LEU A 55 16.76 14.90 -42.00
N LYS A 56 17.69 15.13 -42.94
CA LYS A 56 18.43 16.41 -43.02
C LYS A 56 17.51 17.61 -43.30
N ARG A 57 16.40 17.43 -44.04
CA ARG A 57 15.40 18.48 -44.28
C ARG A 57 14.55 18.79 -43.03
N GLN A 58 14.20 17.78 -42.24
CA GLN A 58 13.46 17.97 -40.99
C GLN A 58 14.29 18.67 -39.92
N ALA A 59 15.60 18.40 -39.86
CA ALA A 59 16.51 19.07 -38.93
C ALA A 59 16.69 20.58 -39.24
N LYS A 60 16.66 20.97 -40.53
CA LYS A 60 16.73 22.38 -40.96
C LYS A 60 15.54 23.24 -40.50
N TRP A 61 14.38 22.63 -40.23
CA TRP A 61 13.18 23.36 -39.78
C TRP A 61 13.22 23.79 -38.31
N ARG A 62 14.19 23.32 -37.52
CA ARG A 62 14.32 23.64 -36.08
C ARG A 62 15.48 24.59 -35.75
N GLY A 63 16.01 25.32 -36.73
CA GLY A 63 17.12 26.26 -36.52
C GLY A 63 16.79 27.67 -37.01
N GLY A 64 16.13 28.48 -36.17
CA GLY A 64 15.96 29.92 -36.36
C GLY A 64 15.90 30.64 -35.00
N PRO A 65 16.58 31.80 -34.82
CA PRO A 65 16.80 32.38 -33.50
C PRO A 65 15.66 33.33 -33.10
N ARG A 66 14.95 33.05 -31.99
CA ARG A 66 14.23 34.07 -31.22
C ARG A 66 14.15 33.70 -29.73
N GLN A 67 14.64 34.62 -28.91
CA GLN A 67 14.56 34.63 -27.44
C GLN A 67 13.12 34.81 -26.94
N GLN A 68 12.86 34.20 -25.77
CA GLN A 68 11.91 34.56 -24.71
C GLN A 68 10.43 34.80 -25.07
N GLN A 69 9.55 33.89 -24.61
CA GLN A 69 8.48 34.11 -23.61
C GLN A 69 7.41 33.02 -23.70
N ALA A 70 6.82 32.72 -22.55
CA ALA A 70 5.74 31.78 -22.34
C ALA A 70 4.59 31.97 -23.34
N THR A 71 4.10 30.86 -23.89
CA THR A 71 2.67 30.51 -23.98
C THR A 71 2.55 29.07 -24.46
N LYS A 72 1.72 28.28 -23.78
CA LYS A 72 1.32 26.93 -24.20
C LYS A 72 0.58 27.00 -25.54
N PRO A 73 0.85 26.09 -26.49
CA PRO A 73 -0.15 25.73 -27.48
C PRO A 73 -0.28 24.20 -27.59
N GLY A 74 -1.45 23.70 -27.19
CA GLY A 74 -1.78 22.27 -27.29
C GLY A 74 -3.21 21.93 -26.86
N LEU A 75 -4.10 22.91 -26.86
CA LEU A 75 -5.55 22.76 -26.90
C LEU A 75 -5.96 23.20 -28.31
N ARG A 76 -6.02 22.26 -29.25
CA ARG A 76 -6.68 22.37 -30.58
C ARG A 76 -6.48 21.07 -31.36
N LEU A 77 -7.06 19.98 -30.84
CA LEU A 77 -7.41 18.80 -31.64
C LEU A 77 -8.57 18.00 -31.01
N ILE A 78 -9.45 18.68 -30.26
CA ILE A 78 -10.69 18.09 -29.69
C ILE A 78 -11.94 18.87 -30.17
N GLU A 79 -11.79 19.90 -31.01
CA GLU A 79 -12.89 20.73 -31.50
C GLU A 79 -13.38 20.40 -32.93
N GLN A 80 -12.95 19.28 -33.54
CA GLN A 80 -13.39 18.91 -34.89
C GLN A 80 -14.12 17.56 -35.01
N LEU A 81 -14.45 16.90 -33.89
CA LEU A 81 -15.22 15.63 -33.91
C LEU A 81 -16.52 15.65 -33.09
N SER A 82 -17.09 16.81 -32.76
CA SER A 82 -18.41 16.92 -32.09
C SER A 82 -19.46 17.72 -32.88
N ALA A 83 -19.44 17.60 -34.21
CA ALA A 83 -20.42 18.24 -35.08
C ALA A 83 -21.37 17.22 -35.71
N GLN A 84 -22.12 16.48 -34.88
CA GLN A 84 -23.40 15.83 -35.21
C GLN A 84 -23.95 15.18 -33.94
N ASP A 85 -24.61 15.98 -33.10
CA ASP A 85 -25.84 15.64 -32.37
C ASP A 85 -26.10 16.70 -31.30
N LYS A 86 -27.24 17.39 -31.41
CA LYS A 86 -27.71 18.33 -30.39
C LYS A 86 -28.39 17.55 -29.27
N PRO A 87 -28.10 17.89 -28.01
CA PRO A 87 -29.19 18.25 -27.11
C PRO A 87 -28.90 19.48 -26.24
N HIS A 88 -29.91 19.83 -25.45
CA HIS A 88 -30.21 21.14 -24.91
C HIS A 88 -29.31 21.66 -23.77
N ARG A 89 -29.16 23.00 -23.79
CA ARG A 89 -28.77 23.96 -22.74
C ARG A 89 -28.43 23.43 -21.34
N GLY A 90 -27.17 23.66 -20.94
CA GLY A 90 -26.82 24.09 -19.58
C GLY A 90 -25.67 23.32 -18.91
N CYS A 91 -24.45 23.86 -18.98
CA CYS A 91 -23.43 23.95 -17.91
C CYS A 91 -21.97 23.73 -18.39
N ALA A 92 -21.06 24.34 -17.64
CA ALA A 92 -19.66 24.72 -17.86
C ALA A 92 -18.62 23.64 -18.27
N THR A 93 -17.50 24.15 -18.81
CA THR A 93 -16.32 23.51 -19.43
C THR A 93 -15.47 22.54 -18.57
N ASP A 94 -14.77 21.64 -19.27
CA ASP A 94 -14.06 20.41 -18.87
C ASP A 94 -12.76 20.56 -18.02
N ALA A 95 -12.30 21.79 -17.73
CA ALA A 95 -11.19 22.00 -16.79
C ALA A 95 -11.63 21.91 -15.31
N THR A 96 -12.95 21.95 -15.07
CA THR A 96 -13.56 21.88 -13.73
C THR A 96 -13.78 20.44 -13.26
N ALA A 97 -13.79 19.46 -14.18
CA ALA A 97 -14.07 18.05 -13.88
C ALA A 97 -12.89 17.32 -13.22
N ARG A 98 -11.64 17.62 -13.62
CA ARG A 98 -10.43 17.01 -13.01
C ARG A 98 -10.11 17.55 -11.61
N LYS A 99 -10.53 18.80 -11.32
CA LYS A 99 -10.48 19.35 -9.95
C LYS A 99 -11.62 18.81 -9.08
N ARG A 100 -12.76 18.44 -9.68
CA ARG A 100 -13.86 17.74 -9.00
C ARG A 100 -13.52 16.30 -8.64
N LEU A 101 -12.77 15.55 -9.46
CA LEU A 101 -12.39 14.16 -9.15
C LEU A 101 -11.46 14.02 -7.93
N ARG A 102 -10.51 14.95 -7.72
CA ARG A 102 -9.67 14.98 -6.50
C ARG A 102 -10.38 15.58 -5.27
N SER A 103 -11.46 16.35 -5.45
CA SER A 103 -12.34 16.74 -4.34
C SER A 103 -13.46 15.72 -4.07
N TYR A 104 -13.78 14.85 -5.04
CA TYR A 104 -14.93 13.94 -5.03
C TYR A 104 -14.86 12.90 -3.92
N GLN A 105 -13.65 12.38 -3.63
CA GLN A 105 -13.42 11.37 -2.59
C GLN A 105 -13.52 11.95 -1.16
N PHE A 106 -13.43 13.27 -0.98
CA PHE A 106 -13.55 13.93 0.33
C PHE A 106 -14.90 14.62 0.56
N THR A 107 -15.77 14.65 -0.46
CA THR A 107 -17.09 15.30 -0.38
C THR A 107 -18.25 14.32 -0.43
N MET A 108 -18.01 13.02 -0.57
CA MET A 108 -19.01 11.97 -0.58
C MET A 108 -18.90 11.07 0.66
N LYS A 109 -20.02 10.78 1.32
CA LYS A 109 -20.08 9.88 2.49
C LYS A 109 -21.33 9.01 2.43
N ILE A 110 -21.21 7.77 2.87
CA ILE A 110 -22.34 6.83 2.93
C ILE A 110 -23.20 7.11 4.15
N CYS A 111 -24.52 7.18 3.97
CA CYS A 111 -25.50 7.21 5.04
C CYS A 111 -25.71 5.79 5.61
N GLY A 112 -25.47 5.57 6.90
CA GLY A 112 -25.63 4.26 7.54
C GLY A 112 -27.06 3.76 7.70
N ALA A 113 -28.08 4.56 7.37
CA ALA A 113 -29.48 4.10 7.34
C ALA A 113 -29.94 3.66 5.96
N CYS A 114 -29.65 4.45 4.91
CA CYS A 114 -30.12 4.15 3.55
C CYS A 114 -29.05 3.53 2.65
N GLY A 115 -27.78 3.50 3.07
CA GLY A 115 -26.68 2.95 2.28
C GLY A 115 -26.27 3.77 1.07
N HIS A 116 -26.92 4.90 0.79
CA HIS A 116 -26.56 5.77 -0.34
C HIS A 116 -25.29 6.57 -0.06
N GLU A 117 -24.44 6.65 -1.07
CA GLU A 117 -23.30 7.55 -1.15
C GLU A 117 -23.78 8.95 -1.54
N LEU A 118 -23.59 9.94 -0.66
CA LEU A 118 -24.21 11.25 -0.76
C LEU A 118 -23.21 12.37 -0.54
N GLU A 119 -23.43 13.52 -1.19
CA GLU A 119 -22.58 14.70 -1.05
C GLU A 119 -22.68 15.32 0.36
N LYS A 120 -21.68 16.10 0.76
CA LYS A 120 -21.62 16.80 2.05
C LYS A 120 -22.87 17.58 2.41
N ASP A 121 -23.49 18.22 1.43
CA ASP A 121 -24.69 19.03 1.63
C ASP A 121 -25.93 18.19 1.96
N CYS A 122 -25.89 16.88 1.72
CA CYS A 122 -26.92 15.93 2.12
C CYS A 122 -26.86 15.55 3.62
N PHE A 123 -25.84 16.00 4.36
CA PHE A 123 -25.68 15.78 5.79
C PHE A 123 -25.69 17.12 6.55
N SER A 124 -26.13 17.10 7.82
CA SER A 124 -25.82 18.24 8.70
C SER A 124 -24.34 18.20 9.07
N ASN A 125 -23.74 19.34 9.45
CA ASN A 125 -22.33 19.35 9.90
C ASN A 125 -22.09 18.33 11.02
N LYS A 126 -23.03 18.21 11.98
CA LYS A 126 -22.94 17.21 13.05
C LYS A 126 -22.94 15.76 12.51
N GLN A 127 -23.79 15.46 11.52
CA GLN A 127 -23.89 14.13 10.91
C GLN A 127 -22.68 13.79 10.01
N TRP A 128 -22.14 14.79 9.32
CA TRP A 128 -21.00 14.62 8.41
C TRP A 128 -19.76 14.03 9.09
N HIS A 129 -19.56 14.34 10.38
CA HIS A 129 -18.40 13.89 11.15
C HIS A 129 -18.60 12.57 11.89
N LEU A 130 -19.81 11.98 11.87
CA LEU A 130 -20.07 10.68 12.52
C LEU A 130 -19.55 9.51 11.70
N SER A 131 -19.28 8.38 12.36
CA SER A 131 -18.94 7.09 11.73
C SER A 131 -20.06 6.63 10.79
N MET A 132 -19.73 5.78 9.80
CA MET A 132 -20.69 5.31 8.79
C MET A 132 -21.95 4.73 9.45
N GLN A 133 -21.79 3.98 10.53
CA GLN A 133 -22.85 3.29 11.27
C GLN A 133 -23.87 4.25 11.89
N ARG A 134 -23.44 5.44 12.32
CA ARG A 134 -24.30 6.45 12.99
C ARG A 134 -24.66 7.63 12.09
N ARG A 135 -23.97 7.79 10.96
CA ARG A 135 -24.20 8.87 10.00
C ARG A 135 -25.56 8.70 9.31
N ARG A 136 -26.36 9.76 9.30
CA ARG A 136 -27.69 9.81 8.67
C ARG A 136 -27.78 11.04 7.79
N CYS A 137 -28.25 10.88 6.55
CA CYS A 137 -28.54 12.02 5.68
C CYS A 137 -29.74 12.80 6.21
N LYS A 138 -29.89 14.07 5.78
CA LYS A 138 -30.96 14.97 6.22
C LYS A 138 -32.36 14.36 6.04
N GLU A 139 -32.59 13.60 4.97
CA GLU A 139 -33.85 12.89 4.75
C GLU A 139 -34.08 11.76 5.76
N CYS A 140 -33.06 10.96 6.07
CA CYS A 140 -33.18 9.89 7.07
C CYS A 140 -33.42 10.47 8.47
N VAL A 141 -32.79 11.60 8.80
CA VAL A 141 -33.02 12.33 10.06
C VAL A 141 -34.45 12.88 10.11
N GLY A 142 -34.95 13.45 9.00
CA GLY A 142 -36.33 13.94 8.89
C GLY A 142 -37.37 12.82 9.07
N LYS A 143 -37.15 11.67 8.45
CA LYS A 143 -38.02 10.49 8.60
C LYS A 143 -38.03 9.92 10.03
N GLN A 144 -36.90 9.98 10.74
CA GLN A 144 -36.84 9.59 12.16
C GLN A 144 -37.60 10.56 13.07
N ALA A 145 -37.57 11.86 12.76
CA ALA A 145 -38.32 12.88 13.48
C ALA A 145 -39.85 12.78 13.26
N GLU A 146 -40.28 12.42 12.05
CA GLU A 146 -41.71 12.19 11.73
C GLU A 146 -42.24 10.88 12.35
N LEU A 147 -41.39 9.87 12.51
CA LEU A 147 -41.74 8.58 13.13
C LEU A 147 -41.57 8.55 14.65
N GLY A 148 -41.11 9.65 15.27
CA GLY A 148 -40.90 9.74 16.72
C GLY A 148 -39.86 8.76 17.28
N ILE A 149 -38.90 8.33 16.46
CA ILE A 149 -37.86 7.36 16.86
C ILE A 149 -36.69 8.12 17.48
N ASP A 150 -36.60 8.13 18.80
CA ASP A 150 -35.47 8.69 19.56
C ASP A 150 -34.30 7.68 19.62
N ASP A 151 -33.12 8.08 19.16
CA ASP A 151 -31.92 7.25 19.01
C ASP A 151 -31.12 7.11 20.33
N THR A 152 -31.78 7.30 21.48
CA THR A 152 -31.14 7.29 22.81
C THR A 152 -31.27 5.97 23.57
N ARG A 153 -31.83 4.90 22.98
CA ARG A 153 -31.96 3.62 23.69
C ARG A 153 -31.67 2.39 22.82
N ARG A 154 -30.39 2.02 22.78
CA ARG A 154 -30.00 0.61 22.77
C ARG A 154 -28.90 0.31 23.79
N ASP A 155 -29.03 0.89 24.99
CA ASP A 155 -28.34 0.40 26.18
C ASP A 155 -29.39 -0.18 27.12
N GLY A 156 -29.39 -1.51 27.24
CA GLY A 156 -30.21 -2.22 28.19
C GLY A 156 -29.64 -2.12 29.60
N ARG A 157 -30.11 -1.17 30.41
CA ARG A 157 -30.33 -1.35 31.87
C ARG A 157 -31.10 -0.17 32.44
N ALA A 158 -32.32 -0.41 32.90
CA ALA A 158 -33.01 0.48 33.81
C ALA A 158 -32.62 0.10 35.25
N GLU A 159 -32.15 1.05 36.06
CA GLU A 159 -32.82 1.52 37.28
C GLU A 159 -31.94 2.50 38.10
N THR A 160 -32.56 3.64 38.42
CA THR A 160 -32.34 4.54 39.58
C THR A 160 -30.93 5.06 39.92
N ARG A 161 -30.75 6.38 39.72
CA ARG A 161 -29.79 7.21 40.46
C ARG A 161 -30.18 7.28 41.95
N PRO A 162 -29.18 7.29 42.85
CA PRO A 162 -29.15 8.39 43.81
C PRO A 162 -27.80 9.11 43.88
N ASP A 163 -27.85 10.19 44.63
CA ASP A 163 -27.01 11.37 44.66
C ASP A 163 -25.60 11.17 45.23
N ARG A 164 -24.73 12.16 44.97
CA ARG A 164 -23.33 12.25 45.40
C ARG A 164 -23.17 12.11 46.93
N ARG A 165 -22.18 11.31 47.36
CA ARG A 165 -21.30 11.63 48.51
C ARG A 165 -20.04 10.77 48.52
N CYS A 166 -18.92 11.41 48.88
CA CYS A 166 -17.60 10.79 49.08
C CYS A 166 -17.60 9.82 50.26
N ALA A 167 -16.96 8.66 50.11
CA ALA A 167 -16.21 7.93 51.16
C ALA A 167 -15.50 6.73 50.51
N GLY A 168 -14.26 6.46 50.92
CA GLY A 168 -13.37 5.46 50.31
C GLY A 168 -13.68 4.00 50.65
N GLY A 169 -12.96 3.09 49.98
CA GLY A 169 -12.95 1.67 50.25
C GLY A 169 -12.70 0.84 48.98
N ALA A 170 -11.58 0.14 48.93
CA ALA A 170 -11.12 -0.66 47.81
C ALA A 170 -11.97 -1.92 47.57
N SER A 171 -12.19 -2.28 46.30
CA SER A 171 -12.25 -3.67 45.84
C SER A 171 -12.16 -3.76 44.31
N LYS A 172 -11.33 -4.69 43.83
CA LYS A 172 -11.03 -5.02 42.44
C LYS A 172 -12.30 -5.29 41.61
N GLY A 173 -12.37 -4.68 40.43
CA GLY A 173 -13.24 -5.04 39.32
C GLY A 173 -12.59 -4.53 38.04
N GLN A 174 -12.11 -5.44 37.20
CA GLN A 174 -11.55 -5.11 35.88
C GLN A 174 -12.69 -4.54 35.02
N THR A 175 -12.62 -3.26 34.64
CA THR A 175 -13.47 -2.66 33.63
C THR A 175 -12.75 -2.71 32.29
N TYR A 176 -13.45 -3.21 31.27
CA TYR A 176 -13.03 -3.21 29.87
C TYR A 176 -13.15 -1.78 29.30
N ASP A 177 -12.28 -0.87 29.74
CA ASP A 177 -12.24 0.53 29.27
C ASP A 177 -11.19 0.78 28.15
N ASP A 178 -10.47 -0.26 27.71
CA ASP A 178 -9.27 -0.11 26.86
C ASP A 178 -9.53 -0.18 25.33
N GLU A 179 -10.78 -0.24 24.86
CA GLU A 179 -11.08 -0.43 23.42
C GLU A 179 -11.72 0.78 22.71
N ILE A 180 -11.80 1.95 23.35
CA ILE A 180 -12.53 3.12 22.83
C ILE A 180 -11.58 4.25 22.41
N CYS A 181 -11.73 4.74 21.17
CA CYS A 181 -11.02 5.90 20.66
C CYS A 181 -11.52 7.20 21.30
N SER A 182 -10.62 7.98 21.90
CA SER A 182 -11.02 9.22 22.61
C SER A 182 -11.36 10.40 21.69
N ILE A 183 -11.25 10.26 20.36
CA ILE A 183 -11.67 11.27 19.38
C ILE A 183 -13.10 10.98 18.89
N CYS A 184 -13.37 9.76 18.41
CA CYS A 184 -14.70 9.40 17.92
C CYS A 184 -15.62 8.81 19.00
N LEU A 185 -15.08 8.46 20.17
CA LEU A 185 -15.78 7.85 21.30
C LEU A 185 -16.47 6.52 20.93
N ASP A 186 -15.83 5.74 20.05
CA ASP A 186 -16.30 4.46 19.54
C ASP A 186 -15.18 3.41 19.61
N VAL A 187 -15.51 2.14 19.40
CA VAL A 187 -14.51 1.05 19.34
C VAL A 187 -13.46 1.39 18.26
N TYR A 188 -12.19 1.10 18.54
CA TYR A 188 -11.11 1.38 17.59
C TYR A 188 -11.39 0.81 16.20
N ASP A 189 -11.23 1.66 15.19
CA ASP A 189 -11.20 1.31 13.78
C ASP A 189 -9.79 1.62 13.29
N ASN A 190 -9.01 0.57 13.01
CA ASN A 190 -7.56 0.62 12.76
C ASN A 190 -6.78 1.46 13.81
N PRO A 191 -6.56 0.93 15.04
CA PRO A 191 -5.93 1.68 16.12
C PRO A 191 -4.46 2.02 15.84
N VAL A 192 -4.13 3.30 15.92
CA VAL A 192 -2.76 3.82 15.94
C VAL A 192 -2.39 4.22 17.35
N ARG A 193 -1.39 3.55 17.93
CA ARG A 193 -0.84 3.87 19.26
C ARG A 193 0.34 4.84 19.13
N LEU A 194 0.21 6.00 19.76
CA LEU A 194 1.30 6.99 19.83
C LEU A 194 2.37 6.58 20.85
N SER A 195 3.57 7.15 20.73
CA SER A 195 4.69 6.94 21.66
C SER A 195 4.39 7.29 23.12
N CYS A 196 3.41 8.17 23.36
CA CYS A 196 2.90 8.50 24.69
C CYS A 196 1.94 7.46 25.30
N GLY A 197 1.70 6.35 24.59
CA GLY A 197 0.86 5.23 25.04
C GLY A 197 -0.63 5.34 24.68
N HIS A 198 -1.10 6.48 24.17
CA HIS A 198 -2.50 6.69 23.79
C HIS A 198 -2.81 6.19 22.38
N SER A 199 -3.95 5.52 22.21
CA SER A 199 -4.41 4.97 20.93
C SER A 199 -5.64 5.70 20.39
N PHE A 200 -5.72 5.81 19.06
CA PHE A 200 -6.81 6.47 18.32
C PHE A 200 -7.10 5.71 17.03
N CYS A 201 -8.29 5.84 16.44
CA CYS A 201 -8.49 5.41 15.05
C CYS A 201 -7.56 6.22 14.13
N GLU A 202 -6.93 5.59 13.16
CA GLU A 202 -6.04 6.22 12.17
C GLU A 202 -6.66 7.51 11.59
N VAL A 203 -7.87 7.41 11.02
CA VAL A 203 -8.60 8.54 10.43
C VAL A 203 -8.89 9.65 11.43
N CYS A 204 -9.11 9.29 12.70
CA CYS A 204 -9.38 10.27 13.76
C CYS A 204 -8.13 11.06 14.10
N LEU A 205 -7.00 10.37 14.21
CA LEU A 205 -5.70 10.97 14.49
C LEU A 205 -5.24 11.88 13.33
N ASP A 206 -5.43 11.45 12.09
CA ASP A 206 -5.12 12.26 10.91
C ASP A 206 -6.00 13.50 10.82
N GLY A 207 -7.31 13.34 11.01
CA GLY A 207 -8.24 14.46 11.04
C GLY A 207 -7.92 15.46 12.15
N TRP A 208 -7.38 15.01 13.28
CA TRP A 208 -6.88 15.89 14.34
C TRP A 208 -5.64 16.67 13.89
N HIS A 209 -4.66 15.99 13.29
CA HIS A 209 -3.44 16.59 12.78
C HIS A 209 -3.69 17.62 11.66
N GLU A 210 -4.62 17.35 10.74
CA GLU A 210 -4.98 18.26 9.64
C GLU A 210 -5.73 19.52 10.11
N ASN A 211 -6.52 19.41 11.18
CA ASN A 211 -7.33 20.51 11.71
C ASN A 211 -6.59 21.36 12.75
N SER A 212 -5.38 20.99 13.15
CA SER A 212 -4.51 21.74 14.07
C SER A 212 -3.89 22.99 13.43
N LYS A 213 -4.70 23.78 12.70
CA LYS A 213 -4.29 24.96 11.92
C LYS A 213 -3.98 26.21 12.75
N TYR A 214 -4.12 26.15 14.08
CA TYR A 214 -4.04 27.35 14.95
C TYR A 214 -2.84 27.37 15.90
N ASP A 215 -1.88 26.45 15.78
CA ASP A 215 -0.70 26.50 16.64
C ASP A 215 0.59 26.32 15.83
N VAL A 216 1.23 27.44 15.55
CA VAL A 216 2.53 27.55 14.85
C VAL A 216 3.66 26.87 15.66
N HIS A 217 3.42 26.54 16.94
CA HIS A 217 4.39 25.91 17.83
C HIS A 217 4.07 24.45 18.21
N GLN A 218 2.95 23.89 17.75
CA GLN A 218 2.51 22.54 18.15
C GLN A 218 2.04 21.66 16.97
N PRO A 219 2.92 21.28 16.03
CA PRO A 219 2.55 20.37 14.97
C PRO A 219 2.43 18.96 15.57
N ARG A 220 1.25 18.36 15.49
CA ARG A 220 1.04 16.91 15.70
C ARG A 220 1.29 16.39 17.13
N ASN A 221 0.69 17.04 18.12
CA ASN A 221 0.65 16.54 19.49
C ASN A 221 -0.45 15.47 19.68
N CYS A 222 -0.23 14.57 20.63
CA CYS A 222 -1.25 13.64 21.12
C CYS A 222 -2.51 14.43 21.56
N PRO A 223 -3.71 14.08 21.07
CA PRO A 223 -4.97 14.71 21.47
C PRO A 223 -5.24 14.68 22.99
N VAL A 224 -4.72 13.66 23.69
CA VAL A 224 -4.96 13.44 25.12
C VAL A 224 -3.89 14.12 25.98
N CYS A 225 -2.63 13.71 25.85
CA CYS A 225 -1.57 14.18 26.73
C CYS A 225 -0.77 15.36 26.18
N ARG A 226 -1.04 15.78 24.93
CA ARG A 226 -0.31 16.84 24.21
C ARG A 226 1.19 16.59 24.05
N HIS A 227 1.68 15.40 24.36
CA HIS A 227 3.04 15.02 24.06
C HIS A 227 3.26 15.06 22.55
N ARG A 228 4.38 15.64 22.11
CA ARG A 228 4.75 15.65 20.69
C ARG A 228 4.89 14.21 20.22
N ALA A 229 4.21 13.86 19.13
CA ALA A 229 4.36 12.52 18.57
C ALA A 229 5.83 12.32 18.18
N LYS A 230 6.46 11.26 18.67
CA LYS A 230 7.75 10.84 18.13
C LYS A 230 7.54 10.34 16.69
N PRO A 231 8.53 10.46 15.79
CA PRO A 231 8.48 9.82 14.48
C PRO A 231 8.20 8.32 14.64
N SER A 232 7.51 7.73 13.66
CA SER A 232 7.30 6.28 13.66
C SER A 232 8.64 5.55 13.53
N GLN A 233 8.69 4.30 14.03
CA GLN A 233 9.84 3.41 13.85
C GLN A 233 10.21 3.25 12.38
N GLU A 234 9.22 3.23 11.48
CA GLU A 234 9.42 3.21 10.03
C GLU A 234 10.26 4.40 9.55
N ILE A 235 9.94 5.63 9.98
CA ILE A 235 10.68 6.83 9.55
C ILE A 235 12.12 6.79 10.08
N LEU A 236 12.30 6.39 11.34
CA LEU A 236 13.63 6.28 11.96
C LEU A 236 14.48 5.20 11.27
N SER A 237 13.89 4.04 10.98
CA SER A 237 14.49 2.95 10.22
C SER A 237 14.97 3.41 8.85
N ARG A 238 14.13 4.14 8.11
CA ARG A 238 14.48 4.67 6.78
C ARG A 238 15.60 5.70 6.86
N LEU A 239 15.54 6.64 7.81
CA LEU A 239 16.61 7.63 8.01
C LEU A 239 17.94 6.98 8.37
N TYR A 240 17.92 6.03 9.29
CA TYR A 240 19.08 5.23 9.67
C TYR A 240 19.69 4.52 8.46
N THR A 241 18.87 3.80 7.70
CA THR A 241 19.32 3.03 6.54
C THR A 241 19.85 3.91 5.42
N LEU A 242 19.17 5.03 5.11
CA LEU A 242 19.65 5.99 4.12
C LEU A 242 21.00 6.59 4.54
N SER A 243 21.20 6.83 5.84
CA SER A 243 22.49 7.32 6.37
C SER A 243 23.60 6.29 6.15
N LEU A 244 23.36 5.00 6.44
CA LEU A 244 24.31 3.93 6.16
C LEU A 244 24.65 3.81 4.67
N LEU A 245 23.65 3.90 3.79
CA LEU A 245 23.85 3.85 2.35
C LEU A 245 24.76 4.98 1.87
N LEU A 246 24.50 6.22 2.33
CA LEU A 246 25.32 7.40 1.99
C LEU A 246 26.74 7.32 2.55
N GLU A 247 26.95 6.69 3.72
CA GLU A 247 28.28 6.45 4.28
C GLU A 247 29.07 5.39 3.50
N SER A 248 28.37 4.42 2.91
CA SER A 248 28.97 3.27 2.23
C SER A 248 29.28 3.47 0.73
N SER A 249 28.68 4.49 0.11
CA SER A 249 28.81 4.78 -1.32
C SER A 249 30.06 5.62 -1.63
N TRP A 250 30.88 5.17 -2.57
CA TRP A 250 32.17 5.78 -2.92
C TRP A 250 32.10 6.66 -4.18
N ASP A 251 30.95 6.72 -4.87
CA ASP A 251 30.77 7.49 -6.12
C ASP A 251 29.59 8.47 -6.01
N GLU A 252 29.91 9.75 -5.83
CA GLU A 252 28.93 10.85 -5.81
C GLU A 252 28.22 11.06 -7.15
N ASN A 253 28.72 10.46 -8.24
CA ASN A 253 28.08 10.52 -9.56
C ASN A 253 27.07 9.39 -9.81
N ASP A 254 26.89 8.47 -8.85
CA ASP A 254 25.85 7.46 -8.94
C ASP A 254 24.47 8.12 -8.80
N LYS A 255 23.58 7.88 -9.77
CA LYS A 255 22.19 8.35 -9.72
C LYS A 255 21.48 7.84 -8.47
N MET A 256 21.78 6.62 -8.02
CA MET A 256 21.20 6.07 -6.80
C MET A 256 21.68 6.81 -5.54
N PHE A 257 22.92 7.30 -5.51
CA PHE A 257 23.44 8.11 -4.42
C PHE A 257 22.68 9.44 -4.30
N GLU A 258 22.53 10.16 -5.40
CA GLU A 258 21.81 11.44 -5.41
C GLU A 258 20.33 11.24 -5.02
N HIS A 259 19.68 10.18 -5.51
CA HIS A 259 18.32 9.83 -5.07
C HIS A 259 18.23 9.49 -3.57
N THR A 260 19.20 8.73 -3.04
CA THR A 260 19.27 8.39 -1.60
C THR A 260 19.40 9.65 -0.75
N LYS A 261 20.21 10.62 -1.19
CA LYS A 261 20.39 11.91 -0.53
C LYS A 261 19.12 12.75 -0.56
N ILE A 262 18.42 12.81 -1.70
CA ILE A 262 17.14 13.51 -1.82
C ILE A 262 16.12 12.90 -0.86
N LEU A 263 15.97 11.57 -0.84
CA LEU A 263 15.08 10.86 0.07
C LEU A 263 15.36 11.16 1.54
N GLN A 264 16.64 11.15 1.94
CA GLN A 264 17.04 11.47 3.30
C GLN A 264 16.67 12.92 3.64
N GLN A 265 16.95 13.87 2.74
CA GLN A 265 16.61 15.28 2.94
C GLN A 265 15.10 15.53 3.01
N GLU A 266 14.29 14.82 2.24
CA GLU A 266 12.84 14.90 2.29
C GLU A 266 12.29 14.43 3.64
N LEU A 267 12.78 13.29 4.15
CA LEU A 267 12.41 12.78 5.47
C LEU A 267 12.84 13.74 6.58
N MET A 268 14.09 14.23 6.55
CA MET A 268 14.59 15.23 7.48
C MET A 268 13.72 16.50 7.45
N THR A 269 13.41 17.01 6.26
CA THR A 269 12.56 18.20 6.10
C THR A 269 11.14 17.97 6.62
N ALA A 270 10.59 16.77 6.45
CA ALA A 270 9.29 16.41 7.01
C ALA A 270 9.32 16.43 8.55
N LEU A 271 10.36 15.87 9.18
CA LEU A 271 10.52 15.90 10.64
C LEU A 271 10.72 17.31 11.19
N LEU A 272 11.51 18.15 10.50
CA LEU A 272 11.68 19.56 10.86
C LEU A 272 10.34 20.33 10.80
N LYS A 273 9.52 20.06 9.77
CA LYS A 273 8.16 20.62 9.67
C LYS A 273 7.21 20.10 10.76
N MET A 274 7.46 18.92 11.31
CA MET A 274 6.76 18.40 12.49
C MET A 274 7.28 19.02 13.80
N GLY A 275 8.27 19.90 13.73
CA GLY A 275 8.77 20.68 14.87
C GLY A 275 9.95 20.04 15.61
N HIS A 276 10.48 18.92 15.13
CA HIS A 276 11.74 18.37 15.62
C HIS A 276 12.92 19.24 15.16
N ASP A 277 13.99 19.30 15.94
CA ASP A 277 15.25 19.87 15.47
C ASP A 277 16.23 18.78 15.01
N ALA A 278 17.35 19.19 14.39
CA ALA A 278 18.30 18.25 13.80
C ALA A 278 19.00 17.37 14.84
N ASP A 279 19.25 17.89 16.04
CA ASP A 279 19.94 17.16 17.11
C ASP A 279 19.00 16.13 17.74
N GLU A 280 17.72 16.48 17.96
CA GLU A 280 16.66 15.56 18.36
C GLU A 280 16.52 14.40 17.37
N ILE A 281 16.50 14.70 16.07
CA ILE A 281 16.39 13.67 15.02
C ILE A 281 17.61 12.76 15.04
N ALA A 282 18.82 13.33 15.08
CA ALA A 282 20.06 12.57 15.14
C ALA A 282 20.11 11.65 16.38
N GLN A 283 19.66 12.15 17.53
CA GLN A 283 19.55 11.35 18.75
C GLN A 283 18.55 10.20 18.58
N MET A 284 17.36 10.44 18.05
CA MET A 284 16.37 9.38 17.81
C MET A 284 16.86 8.31 16.83
N VAL A 285 17.58 8.72 15.78
CA VAL A 285 18.20 7.78 14.83
C VAL A 285 19.33 6.98 15.48
N ALA A 286 20.15 7.61 16.33
CA ALA A 286 21.19 6.91 17.08
C ALA A 286 20.62 5.92 18.11
N GLU A 287 19.55 6.31 18.82
CA GLU A 287 18.81 5.43 19.73
C GLU A 287 18.26 4.22 18.98
N PHE A 288 17.64 4.43 17.81
CA PHE A 288 17.20 3.35 16.93
C PHE A 288 18.35 2.42 16.54
N ALA A 289 19.44 2.99 16.03
CA ALA A 289 20.63 2.25 15.60
C ALA A 289 21.22 1.38 16.71
N ALA A 290 21.19 1.85 17.96
CA ALA A 290 21.70 1.12 19.13
C ALA A 290 20.77 0.00 19.59
N SER A 291 19.46 0.14 19.42
CA SER A 291 18.47 -0.88 19.81
C SER A 291 18.15 -1.90 18.72
N HIS A 292 18.41 -1.56 17.46
CA HIS A 292 17.95 -2.32 16.31
C HIS A 292 18.84 -3.53 15.99
N ILE A 293 18.22 -4.67 15.67
CA ILE A 293 18.93 -5.89 15.28
C ILE A 293 19.25 -5.86 13.79
N ARG A 294 20.53 -5.87 13.45
CA ARG A 294 20.98 -6.04 12.06
C ARG A 294 20.91 -7.51 11.65
N ILE A 295 20.43 -7.78 10.43
CA ILE A 295 20.52 -9.12 9.82
C ILE A 295 22.00 -9.43 9.56
N PRO A 296 22.57 -10.51 10.14
CA PRO A 296 23.94 -10.92 9.82
C PRO A 296 24.09 -11.39 8.36
N ASP A 297 25.25 -11.21 7.75
CA ASP A 297 25.50 -11.61 6.35
C ASP A 297 25.18 -13.10 6.09
N ALA A 298 25.47 -13.97 7.06
CA ALA A 298 25.14 -15.39 6.98
C ALA A 298 23.63 -15.63 6.85
N VAL A 299 22.81 -14.89 7.61
CA VAL A 299 21.34 -14.99 7.57
C VAL A 299 20.80 -14.34 6.29
N HIS A 300 21.37 -13.21 5.86
CA HIS A 300 21.03 -12.59 4.58
C HIS A 300 21.23 -13.55 3.41
N ASN A 301 22.37 -14.25 3.38
CA ASN A 301 22.67 -15.24 2.35
C ASN A 301 21.77 -16.47 2.48
N ALA A 302 21.49 -16.94 3.70
CA ALA A 302 20.56 -18.04 3.94
C ALA A 302 19.15 -17.75 3.37
N VAL A 303 18.64 -16.51 3.48
CA VAL A 303 17.37 -16.12 2.84
C VAL A 303 17.45 -16.26 1.33
N SER A 304 18.54 -15.78 0.74
CA SER A 304 18.77 -15.86 -0.71
C SER A 304 18.88 -17.30 -1.19
N ASP A 305 19.52 -18.18 -0.40
CA ASP A 305 19.75 -19.59 -0.70
C ASP A 305 18.58 -20.50 -0.31
N ASN A 306 17.53 -19.95 0.33
CA ASN A 306 16.39 -20.69 0.89
C ASN A 306 16.78 -21.70 2.00
N ASP A 307 17.81 -21.40 2.78
CA ASP A 307 18.24 -22.18 3.93
C ASP A 307 17.39 -21.80 5.16
N ALA A 308 16.21 -22.40 5.26
CA ALA A 308 15.29 -22.18 6.37
C ALA A 308 15.85 -22.66 7.71
N GLN A 309 16.75 -23.65 7.75
CA GLN A 309 17.31 -24.14 9.01
C GLN A 309 18.15 -23.05 9.66
N THR A 310 19.09 -22.46 8.90
CA THR A 310 19.94 -21.37 9.41
C THR A 310 19.10 -20.18 9.87
N ILE A 311 18.00 -19.88 9.17
CA ILE A 311 17.09 -18.79 9.55
C ILE A 311 16.32 -19.12 10.83
N LEU A 312 15.79 -20.34 10.96
CA LEU A 312 15.08 -20.80 12.17
C LEU A 312 16.02 -20.85 13.39
N ASP A 313 17.22 -21.40 13.23
CA ASP A 313 18.24 -21.46 14.26
C ASP A 313 18.63 -20.06 14.73
N TRP A 314 18.75 -19.12 13.79
CA TRP A 314 19.03 -17.73 14.11
C TRP A 314 17.84 -17.02 14.77
N MET A 315 16.60 -17.26 14.33
CA MET A 315 15.42 -16.64 14.96
C MET A 315 15.18 -17.13 16.39
N GLY A 316 15.58 -18.36 16.70
CA GLY A 316 15.32 -19.01 17.98
C GLY A 316 13.92 -19.62 18.06
N SER A 317 13.69 -20.42 19.10
CA SER A 317 12.39 -21.03 19.41
C SER A 317 12.12 -20.90 20.92
N PRO A 318 11.17 -20.05 21.36
CA PRO A 318 10.36 -19.13 20.54
C PRO A 318 11.22 -18.06 19.85
N VAL A 319 10.63 -17.38 18.86
CA VAL A 319 11.33 -16.32 18.12
C VAL A 319 11.76 -15.22 19.09
N GLU A 320 13.05 -14.91 19.11
CA GLU A 320 13.58 -13.86 19.96
C GLU A 320 13.07 -12.47 19.52
N GLU A 321 12.81 -11.63 20.51
CA GLU A 321 12.24 -10.29 20.31
C GLU A 321 13.06 -9.45 19.31
N GLY A 322 12.38 -8.81 18.36
CA GLY A 322 13.01 -7.95 17.35
C GLY A 322 13.68 -8.67 16.18
N LYS A 323 13.90 -9.99 16.20
CA LYS A 323 14.59 -10.69 15.10
C LYS A 323 13.80 -10.71 13.79
N LEU A 324 12.48 -10.78 13.83
CA LEU A 324 11.64 -10.70 12.62
C LEU A 324 11.62 -9.30 11.99
N GLU A 325 11.81 -8.28 12.80
CA GLU A 325 11.85 -6.87 12.38
C GLU A 325 13.27 -6.42 12.02
N SER A 326 14.26 -7.30 12.16
CA SER A 326 15.66 -7.03 11.81
C SER A 326 15.81 -6.55 10.37
N LEU A 327 16.82 -5.71 10.14
CA LEU A 327 17.02 -5.02 8.86
C LEU A 327 18.39 -5.35 8.28
N SER A 328 18.43 -5.54 6.97
CA SER A 328 19.67 -5.62 6.21
C SER A 328 20.36 -4.26 6.16
N THR A 329 21.69 -4.28 6.07
CA THR A 329 22.49 -3.07 5.79
C THR A 329 22.15 -2.47 4.43
N ASN A 330 21.87 -3.32 3.44
CA ASN A 330 21.46 -2.92 2.10
C ASN A 330 19.98 -2.59 2.07
N HIS A 331 19.63 -1.31 1.96
CA HIS A 331 18.26 -0.80 1.84
C HIS A 331 17.31 -1.13 2.99
N GLY A 332 17.76 -1.67 4.13
CA GLY A 332 16.93 -1.79 5.33
C GLY A 332 15.76 -2.74 5.12
N ARG A 333 16.03 -3.90 4.53
CA ARG A 333 15.01 -4.91 4.18
C ARG A 333 14.91 -5.94 5.29
N THR A 334 13.69 -6.37 5.60
CA THR A 334 13.44 -7.48 6.53
C THR A 334 13.65 -8.83 5.85
N MET A 335 13.71 -9.92 6.62
CA MET A 335 13.76 -11.27 6.06
C MET A 335 12.55 -11.57 5.15
N LEU A 336 11.35 -11.12 5.53
CA LEU A 336 10.16 -11.30 4.69
C LEU A 336 10.30 -10.55 3.36
N PHE A 337 10.82 -9.32 3.40
CA PHE A 337 11.08 -8.54 2.19
C PHE A 337 12.10 -9.26 1.29
N LEU A 338 13.19 -9.77 1.85
CA LEU A 338 14.23 -10.48 1.10
C LEU A 338 13.69 -11.80 0.49
N ALA A 339 12.87 -12.55 1.23
CA ALA A 339 12.19 -13.75 0.72
C ALA A 339 11.26 -13.41 -0.45
N ALA A 340 10.51 -12.29 -0.36
CA ALA A 340 9.64 -11.81 -1.43
C ALA A 340 10.45 -11.38 -2.67
N LEU A 341 11.55 -10.66 -2.49
CA LEU A 341 12.45 -10.23 -3.57
C LEU A 341 13.09 -11.42 -4.31
N THR A 342 13.39 -12.51 -3.59
CA THR A 342 14.11 -13.68 -4.13
C THR A 342 13.19 -14.82 -4.56
N GLY A 343 11.86 -14.67 -4.45
CA GLY A 343 10.92 -15.69 -4.92
C GLY A 343 10.67 -16.85 -3.96
N ARG A 344 10.98 -16.71 -2.66
CA ARG A 344 10.91 -17.82 -1.68
C ARG A 344 9.54 -17.90 -1.00
N VAL A 345 8.57 -18.55 -1.65
CA VAL A 345 7.16 -18.61 -1.19
C VAL A 345 7.03 -19.31 0.18
N GLU A 346 7.63 -20.49 0.34
CA GLU A 346 7.53 -21.29 1.56
C GLU A 346 8.24 -20.59 2.73
N LEU A 347 9.39 -19.98 2.47
CA LEU A 347 10.11 -19.18 3.47
C LEU A 347 9.31 -17.94 3.87
N ALA A 348 8.75 -17.20 2.91
CA ALA A 348 7.88 -16.06 3.21
C ALA A 348 6.67 -16.48 4.05
N THR A 349 6.10 -17.64 3.73
CA THR A 349 4.99 -18.23 4.49
C THR A 349 5.38 -18.56 5.93
N LEU A 350 6.55 -19.18 6.12
CA LEU A 350 7.11 -19.50 7.44
C LEU A 350 7.33 -18.22 8.26
N LEU A 351 7.95 -17.19 7.67
CA LEU A 351 8.19 -15.90 8.32
C LEU A 351 6.89 -15.20 8.74
N LEU A 352 5.86 -15.22 7.88
CA LEU A 352 4.53 -14.70 8.18
C LEU A 352 3.86 -15.46 9.34
N GLN A 353 3.94 -16.80 9.35
CA GLN A 353 3.44 -17.65 10.44
C GLN A 353 4.12 -17.36 11.79
N HIS A 354 5.39 -16.96 11.75
CA HIS A 354 6.14 -16.52 12.92
C HIS A 354 5.83 -15.06 13.34
N GLY A 355 5.07 -14.31 12.56
CA GLY A 355 4.65 -12.95 12.90
C GLY A 355 5.44 -11.84 12.20
N ALA A 356 6.14 -12.14 11.10
CA ALA A 356 6.76 -11.10 10.30
C ALA A 356 5.71 -10.06 9.84
N ILE A 357 6.03 -8.78 10.02
CA ILE A 357 5.16 -7.68 9.60
C ILE A 357 5.09 -7.66 8.07
N VAL A 358 3.87 -7.73 7.53
CA VAL A 358 3.62 -7.84 6.08
C VAL A 358 3.99 -6.57 5.30
N ASP A 359 3.77 -5.39 5.89
CA ASP A 359 3.94 -4.08 5.26
C ASP A 359 5.11 -3.29 5.87
N VAL A 360 6.34 -3.79 5.70
CA VAL A 360 7.56 -3.04 6.07
C VAL A 360 8.15 -2.37 4.84
N TYR A 361 8.36 -1.06 4.93
CA TYR A 361 9.00 -0.31 3.85
C TYR A 361 10.53 -0.45 3.90
N ASP A 362 11.15 -0.65 2.75
CA ASP A 362 12.60 -0.47 2.62
C ASP A 362 12.98 1.03 2.62
N SER A 363 14.28 1.34 2.56
CA SER A 363 14.77 2.73 2.58
C SER A 363 14.17 3.60 1.47
N VAL A 364 13.87 2.99 0.32
CA VAL A 364 13.35 3.64 -0.89
C VAL A 364 11.83 3.79 -0.83
N GLY A 365 11.14 2.95 -0.07
CA GLY A 365 9.70 2.98 0.13
C GLY A 365 8.93 1.84 -0.54
N PHE A 366 9.61 0.76 -0.97
CA PHE A 366 8.95 -0.46 -1.42
C PHE A 366 8.37 -1.23 -0.25
N THR A 367 7.23 -1.89 -0.43
CA THR A 367 6.74 -2.97 0.44
C THR A 367 7.13 -4.34 -0.14
N PRO A 368 7.03 -5.44 0.65
CA PRO A 368 7.23 -6.79 0.11
C PRO A 368 6.32 -7.11 -1.08
N ILE A 369 5.07 -6.63 -1.09
CA ILE A 369 4.19 -6.86 -2.25
C ILE A 369 4.61 -6.00 -3.45
N ALA A 370 4.98 -4.73 -3.24
CA ALA A 370 5.42 -3.86 -4.33
C ALA A 370 6.69 -4.40 -5.02
N VAL A 371 7.65 -4.94 -4.26
CA VAL A 371 8.88 -5.49 -4.83
C VAL A 371 8.63 -6.72 -5.70
N THR A 372 7.65 -7.57 -5.33
CA THR A 372 7.27 -8.76 -6.12
C THR A 372 6.68 -8.42 -7.50
N LEU A 373 6.05 -7.25 -7.63
CA LEU A 373 5.51 -6.79 -8.92
C LEU A 373 6.60 -6.20 -9.82
N MET A 374 7.65 -5.65 -9.22
CA MET A 374 8.74 -4.99 -9.94
C MET A 374 9.75 -5.95 -10.53
N PHE A 375 10.17 -6.93 -9.72
CA PHE A 375 11.22 -7.85 -10.10
C PHE A 375 10.59 -9.18 -10.44
N LYS A 376 10.62 -9.53 -11.73
CA LYS A 376 10.21 -10.87 -12.15
C LYS A 376 11.10 -11.88 -11.43
N THR A 377 10.48 -12.84 -10.76
CA THR A 377 11.15 -14.06 -10.31
C THR A 377 11.80 -14.74 -11.52
N ALA A 378 12.85 -15.52 -11.29
CA ALA A 378 13.51 -16.27 -12.36
C ALA A 378 12.51 -17.06 -13.23
N GLU A 379 12.84 -17.34 -14.48
CA GLU A 379 11.97 -18.11 -15.38
C GLU A 379 11.54 -19.44 -14.73
N GLY A 380 10.24 -19.71 -14.68
CA GLY A 380 9.68 -20.96 -14.16
C GLY A 380 8.90 -20.87 -12.84
N TYR A 381 8.87 -19.72 -12.19
CA TYR A 381 8.04 -19.49 -10.99
C TYR A 381 6.67 -18.90 -11.36
N ASP A 382 5.64 -19.22 -10.55
CA ASP A 382 4.33 -18.57 -10.66
C ASP A 382 4.46 -17.12 -10.20
N GLU A 383 4.48 -16.18 -11.16
CA GLU A 383 4.63 -14.74 -10.93
C GLU A 383 3.59 -14.18 -9.94
N LEU A 384 2.46 -14.85 -9.74
CA LEU A 384 1.39 -14.39 -8.86
C LEU A 384 1.41 -15.04 -7.47
N ALA A 385 2.19 -16.10 -7.25
CA ALA A 385 2.17 -16.85 -5.99
C ALA A 385 2.53 -15.98 -4.77
N LEU A 386 3.62 -15.21 -4.85
CA LEU A 386 4.05 -14.31 -3.76
C LEU A 386 3.12 -13.10 -3.57
N PRO A 387 2.72 -12.35 -4.61
CA PRO A 387 1.74 -11.28 -4.46
C PRO A 387 0.43 -11.77 -3.83
N MET A 388 -0.08 -12.93 -4.26
CA MET A 388 -1.30 -13.52 -3.68
C MET A 388 -1.10 -13.90 -2.22
N LEU A 389 0.02 -14.58 -1.88
CA LEU A 389 0.34 -14.92 -0.50
C LEU A 389 0.30 -13.67 0.38
N LEU A 390 1.07 -12.63 0.04
CA LEU A 390 1.14 -11.39 0.82
C LEU A 390 -0.24 -10.72 0.94
N TYR A 391 -1.04 -10.73 -0.13
CA TYR A 391 -2.37 -10.13 -0.13
C TYR A 391 -3.38 -10.90 0.74
N GLU A 392 -3.29 -12.23 0.79
CA GLU A 392 -4.05 -13.07 1.73
C GLU A 392 -3.68 -12.80 3.20
N TRP A 393 -2.42 -12.45 3.46
CA TRP A 393 -1.90 -12.00 4.76
C TRP A 393 -2.15 -10.53 5.06
N GLY A 394 -2.95 -9.86 4.22
CA GLY A 394 -3.44 -8.53 4.51
C GLY A 394 -2.57 -7.40 4.00
N ALA A 395 -1.56 -7.68 3.15
CA ALA A 395 -0.70 -6.66 2.57
C ALA A 395 -1.50 -5.49 1.97
N SER A 396 -1.02 -4.29 2.25
CA SER A 396 -1.47 -3.06 1.63
C SER A 396 -0.86 -2.92 0.24
N LEU A 397 -1.61 -2.31 -0.69
CA LEU A 397 -1.10 -1.95 -2.01
C LEU A 397 -0.39 -0.58 -2.00
N GLU A 398 -0.29 0.06 -0.83
CA GLU A 398 0.39 1.34 -0.68
C GLU A 398 1.91 1.17 -0.75
N HIS A 399 2.57 2.13 -1.41
CA HIS A 399 4.02 2.26 -1.42
C HIS A 399 4.44 3.72 -1.22
N LYS A 400 5.71 3.93 -0.86
CA LYS A 400 6.32 5.26 -0.68
C LYS A 400 7.43 5.55 -1.69
N VAL A 401 7.52 4.73 -2.74
CA VAL A 401 8.52 4.88 -3.80
C VAL A 401 8.32 6.20 -4.57
N PRO A 402 9.36 7.04 -4.70
CA PRO A 402 9.29 8.27 -5.49
C PRO A 402 9.02 8.02 -6.97
N ASN A 403 8.31 8.96 -7.60
CA ASN A 403 7.92 8.85 -9.02
C ASN A 403 9.10 8.99 -9.99
N ASP A 404 10.14 9.71 -9.61
CA ASP A 404 11.29 10.06 -10.44
C ASP A 404 12.48 9.12 -10.27
N LEU A 405 12.36 8.08 -9.43
CA LEU A 405 13.39 7.06 -9.29
C LEU A 405 13.61 6.36 -10.65
N THR A 406 14.84 6.43 -11.16
CA THR A 406 15.15 6.02 -12.53
C THR A 406 14.77 4.57 -12.83
N GLY A 407 13.89 4.35 -13.81
CA GLY A 407 13.54 3.04 -14.37
C GLY A 407 12.63 2.15 -13.50
N THR A 408 12.38 2.54 -12.25
CA THR A 408 11.65 1.73 -11.24
C THR A 408 10.82 2.58 -10.27
N GLY A 409 10.39 3.76 -10.70
CA GLY A 409 9.68 4.73 -9.84
C GLY A 409 8.22 4.38 -9.55
N GLY A 410 7.65 5.09 -8.58
CA GLY A 410 6.29 4.89 -8.07
C GLY A 410 5.21 4.83 -9.14
N VAL A 411 5.30 5.66 -10.20
CA VAL A 411 4.34 5.66 -11.32
C VAL A 411 4.23 4.29 -12.00
N PHE A 412 5.35 3.57 -12.12
CA PHE A 412 5.34 2.26 -12.74
C PHE A 412 4.70 1.20 -11.84
N ILE A 413 4.91 1.29 -10.52
CA ILE A 413 4.22 0.42 -9.54
C ILE A 413 2.73 0.71 -9.56
N ASP A 414 2.33 1.99 -9.54
CA ASP A 414 0.92 2.41 -9.66
C ASP A 414 0.28 1.82 -10.93
N GLU A 415 0.99 1.84 -12.06
CA GLU A 415 0.52 1.24 -13.32
C GLU A 415 0.39 -0.28 -13.24
N LEU A 416 1.36 -0.98 -12.64
CA LEU A 416 1.28 -2.43 -12.41
C LEU A 416 0.10 -2.80 -11.51
N LEU A 417 -0.10 -2.08 -10.41
CA LEU A 417 -1.25 -2.26 -9.52
C LEU A 417 -2.58 -2.01 -10.27
N ALA A 418 -2.62 -0.95 -11.08
CA ALA A 418 -3.80 -0.58 -11.87
C ALA A 418 -4.10 -1.53 -13.04
N THR A 419 -3.14 -2.33 -13.49
CA THR A 419 -3.31 -3.26 -14.63
C THR A 419 -3.42 -4.72 -14.20
N THR A 420 -2.96 -5.06 -12.99
CA THR A 420 -3.03 -6.43 -12.46
C THR A 420 -4.46 -6.79 -12.06
N PRO A 421 -5.09 -7.80 -12.70
CA PRO A 421 -6.52 -8.09 -12.51
C PRO A 421 -6.95 -8.38 -11.07
N MET A 422 -6.08 -8.97 -10.24
CA MET A 422 -6.42 -9.31 -8.86
C MET A 422 -6.61 -8.07 -7.98
N PHE A 423 -5.90 -6.97 -8.28
CA PHE A 423 -5.97 -5.73 -7.50
C PHE A 423 -7.10 -4.78 -7.96
N GLN A 424 -7.77 -5.10 -9.07
CA GLN A 424 -8.88 -4.30 -9.59
C GLN A 424 -10.17 -4.46 -8.80
N ASN A 425 -10.22 -5.38 -7.83
CA ASN A 425 -11.38 -5.61 -6.99
C ASN A 425 -10.94 -5.76 -5.54
N GLU A 426 -11.64 -5.07 -4.65
CA GLU A 426 -11.36 -4.99 -3.21
C GLU A 426 -11.06 -6.35 -2.57
N LEU A 427 -11.84 -7.38 -2.92
CA LEU A 427 -11.75 -8.69 -2.28
C LEU A 427 -10.98 -9.74 -3.09
N VAL A 428 -10.71 -9.54 -4.39
CA VAL A 428 -10.11 -10.61 -5.22
C VAL A 428 -8.68 -10.89 -4.75
N GLY A 429 -8.35 -12.16 -4.54
CA GLY A 429 -7.08 -12.60 -3.95
C GLY A 429 -7.02 -12.46 -2.43
N ARG A 430 -8.04 -11.91 -1.76
CA ARG A 430 -8.09 -11.84 -0.29
C ARG A 430 -8.78 -13.06 0.32
N ARG A 431 -8.36 -13.38 1.54
CA ARG A 431 -9.11 -14.26 2.44
C ARG A 431 -10.31 -13.53 3.04
N CYS A 432 -11.46 -14.17 2.96
CA CYS A 432 -12.72 -13.64 3.46
C CYS A 432 -13.44 -14.69 4.31
N GLU A 433 -14.36 -14.22 5.14
CA GLU A 433 -15.35 -15.01 5.86
C GLU A 433 -16.71 -14.88 5.18
N ILE A 434 -17.42 -16.00 5.07
CA ILE A 434 -18.79 -16.03 4.55
C ILE A 434 -19.76 -15.51 5.62
N THR A 435 -20.52 -14.49 5.26
CA THR A 435 -21.54 -13.87 6.12
C THR A 435 -22.93 -13.95 5.50
N GLY A 436 -23.97 -14.14 6.31
CA GLY A 436 -25.36 -13.92 5.90
C GLY A 436 -25.85 -14.73 4.68
N LEU A 437 -25.36 -15.96 4.47
CA LEU A 437 -25.69 -16.77 3.28
C LEU A 437 -26.92 -17.65 3.50
N ASN A 438 -28.11 -17.13 3.20
CA ASN A 438 -29.38 -17.79 3.51
C ASN A 438 -29.56 -19.19 2.90
N GLN A 439 -29.04 -19.42 1.69
CA GLN A 439 -29.17 -20.71 1.00
C GLN A 439 -28.24 -21.80 1.56
N ARG A 440 -27.15 -21.42 2.23
CA ARG A 440 -26.11 -22.32 2.76
C ARG A 440 -25.64 -21.79 4.12
N LYS A 441 -26.53 -21.90 5.12
CA LYS A 441 -26.27 -21.43 6.49
C LYS A 441 -25.13 -22.19 7.17
N ASP A 442 -24.87 -23.41 6.71
CA ASP A 442 -23.75 -24.28 7.10
C ASP A 442 -22.38 -23.64 6.83
N LEU A 443 -22.30 -22.73 5.86
CA LEU A 443 -21.05 -22.08 5.47
C LEU A 443 -20.79 -20.76 6.20
N ILE A 444 -21.75 -20.23 6.96
CA ILE A 444 -21.59 -18.96 7.66
C ILE A 444 -20.48 -19.11 8.71
N GLY A 445 -19.54 -18.16 8.72
CA GLY A 445 -18.35 -18.19 9.59
C GLY A 445 -17.16 -18.96 9.01
N GLN A 446 -17.34 -19.71 7.92
CA GLN A 446 -16.24 -20.38 7.24
C GLN A 446 -15.46 -19.42 6.34
N THR A 447 -14.20 -19.74 6.10
CA THR A 447 -13.27 -18.93 5.31
C THR A 447 -13.15 -19.41 3.88
N CYS A 448 -12.90 -18.46 2.98
CA CYS A 448 -12.76 -18.69 1.56
C CYS A 448 -11.74 -17.71 0.95
N ILE A 449 -11.15 -18.11 -0.16
CA ILE A 449 -10.37 -17.22 -1.02
C ILE A 449 -11.24 -16.76 -2.18
N VAL A 450 -11.22 -15.45 -2.44
CA VAL A 450 -11.98 -14.85 -3.54
C VAL A 450 -11.16 -14.92 -4.82
N GLU A 451 -11.54 -15.79 -5.74
CA GLU A 451 -10.75 -16.00 -6.97
C GLU A 451 -10.94 -14.90 -8.01
N LYS A 452 -12.19 -14.45 -8.20
CA LYS A 452 -12.51 -13.41 -9.20
C LYS A 452 -13.88 -12.80 -8.98
N TYR A 453 -14.03 -11.59 -9.50
CA TYR A 453 -15.32 -10.92 -9.61
C TYR A 453 -15.96 -11.16 -10.97
N ILE A 454 -17.26 -11.50 -10.99
CA ILE A 454 -18.04 -11.74 -12.21
C ILE A 454 -19.05 -10.59 -12.38
N ALA A 455 -18.63 -9.54 -13.09
CA ALA A 455 -19.40 -8.31 -13.26
C ALA A 455 -20.84 -8.54 -13.76
N ARG A 456 -21.05 -9.41 -14.76
CA ARG A 456 -22.38 -9.70 -15.32
C ARG A 456 -23.36 -10.28 -14.28
N LYS A 457 -22.85 -10.96 -13.26
CA LYS A 457 -23.66 -11.56 -12.19
C LYS A 457 -23.64 -10.74 -10.91
N ASN A 458 -22.83 -9.68 -10.85
CA ASN A 458 -22.53 -8.91 -9.64
C ASN A 458 -22.20 -9.83 -8.44
N ARG A 459 -21.35 -10.84 -8.67
CA ARG A 459 -20.99 -11.86 -7.68
C ARG A 459 -19.53 -12.23 -7.78
N TYR A 460 -18.94 -12.58 -6.64
CA TYR A 460 -17.62 -13.17 -6.55
C TYR A 460 -17.69 -14.68 -6.74
N LYS A 461 -16.71 -15.25 -7.44
CA LYS A 461 -16.39 -16.67 -7.33
C LYS A 461 -15.43 -16.83 -6.16
N VAL A 462 -15.82 -17.66 -5.19
CA VAL A 462 -15.02 -17.95 -4.01
C VAL A 462 -14.76 -19.45 -3.95
N THR A 463 -13.64 -19.82 -3.35
CA THR A 463 -13.26 -21.21 -3.09
C THR A 463 -13.05 -21.37 -1.60
N MET A 464 -13.78 -22.30 -0.98
CA MET A 464 -13.69 -22.58 0.44
C MET A 464 -12.29 -23.07 0.79
N GLU A 465 -11.74 -22.56 1.88
CA GLU A 465 -10.36 -22.82 2.30
C GLU A 465 -10.11 -24.32 2.54
N HIS A 466 -10.96 -24.96 3.34
CA HIS A 466 -10.79 -26.37 3.75
C HIS A 466 -11.55 -27.35 2.86
N ALA A 467 -12.79 -27.01 2.49
CA ALA A 467 -13.62 -27.89 1.66
C ALA A 467 -13.24 -27.86 0.17
N ARG A 468 -12.51 -26.83 -0.28
CA ARG A 468 -12.16 -26.57 -1.69
C ARG A 468 -13.36 -26.54 -2.65
N GLU A 469 -14.57 -26.39 -2.12
CA GLU A 469 -15.80 -26.16 -2.89
C GLU A 469 -15.78 -24.73 -3.44
N ALA A 470 -16.05 -24.56 -4.73
CA ALA A 470 -16.10 -23.25 -5.37
C ALA A 470 -17.52 -22.87 -5.78
N PHE A 471 -17.98 -21.68 -5.41
CA PHE A 471 -19.32 -21.20 -5.74
C PHE A 471 -19.39 -19.67 -5.83
N LEU A 472 -20.56 -19.15 -6.21
CA LEU A 472 -20.78 -17.72 -6.35
C LEU A 472 -21.36 -17.13 -5.08
N VAL A 473 -20.91 -15.95 -4.68
CA VAL A 473 -21.34 -15.25 -3.46
C VAL A 473 -21.50 -13.76 -3.76
N GLY A 474 -22.51 -13.12 -3.15
CA GLY A 474 -22.69 -11.66 -3.27
C GLY A 474 -21.66 -10.89 -2.44
N ARG A 475 -21.41 -9.62 -2.77
CA ARG A 475 -20.47 -8.77 -2.00
C ARG A 475 -20.86 -8.67 -0.52
N ASP A 476 -22.15 -8.56 -0.23
CA ASP A 476 -22.70 -8.42 1.14
C ASP A 476 -22.57 -9.70 1.98
N ASN A 477 -22.22 -10.81 1.34
CA ASN A 477 -22.02 -12.10 1.97
C ASN A 477 -20.54 -12.43 2.24
N LEU A 478 -19.66 -11.44 2.07
CA LEU A 478 -18.22 -11.58 2.29
C LEU A 478 -17.73 -10.46 3.19
N LYS A 479 -16.98 -10.85 4.23
CA LYS A 479 -16.23 -9.94 5.08
C LYS A 479 -14.74 -10.27 4.97
N ARG A 480 -13.89 -9.26 4.75
CA ARG A 480 -12.43 -9.44 4.75
C ARG A 480 -11.98 -10.04 6.09
N ARG A 481 -11.15 -11.08 6.03
CA ARG A 481 -10.56 -11.78 7.18
C ARG A 481 -9.19 -12.29 6.77
N ASP A 482 -8.22 -11.39 6.77
CA ASP A 482 -6.84 -11.70 6.38
C ASP A 482 -6.24 -12.75 7.31
N ARG A 483 -5.18 -13.40 6.84
CA ARG A 483 -4.43 -14.36 7.65
C ARG A 483 -3.68 -13.64 8.75
N THR A 484 -3.57 -14.32 9.88
CA THR A 484 -2.73 -13.91 11.01
C THR A 484 -1.92 -15.11 11.47
N PRO A 485 -0.86 -14.91 12.27
CA PRO A 485 -0.14 -16.02 12.89
C PRO A 485 -1.05 -16.97 13.68
N ASP A 486 -2.18 -16.48 14.20
CA ASP A 486 -3.14 -17.25 15.00
C ASP A 486 -4.25 -17.90 14.17
N ASP A 487 -4.60 -17.31 13.03
CA ASP A 487 -5.60 -17.81 12.09
C ASP A 487 -5.03 -17.90 10.66
N PRO A 488 -3.97 -18.71 10.43
CA PRO A 488 -3.31 -18.76 9.14
C PRO A 488 -4.06 -19.60 8.11
N GLY A 489 -5.05 -20.42 8.51
CA GLY A 489 -5.84 -21.30 7.63
C GLY A 489 -5.09 -22.52 7.06
N TYR A 490 -3.77 -22.53 7.15
CA TYR A 490 -2.86 -23.64 6.87
C TYR A 490 -1.62 -23.47 7.75
N TYR A 491 -0.74 -24.47 7.82
CA TYR A 491 0.53 -24.33 8.54
C TYR A 491 1.68 -24.96 7.76
N ILE A 492 2.87 -24.38 7.81
CA ILE A 492 4.09 -24.97 7.23
C ILE A 492 5.11 -25.14 8.35
N THR A 493 5.75 -26.30 8.41
CA THR A 493 6.95 -26.50 9.25
C THR A 493 8.15 -26.78 8.36
N PHE A 494 9.36 -26.51 8.86
CA PHE A 494 10.60 -26.94 8.23
C PHE A 494 11.27 -27.94 9.17
N GLU A 495 11.33 -29.19 8.75
CA GLU A 495 11.80 -30.32 9.54
C GLU A 495 12.54 -31.29 8.63
N ASP A 496 13.62 -31.91 9.11
CA ASP A 496 14.41 -32.88 8.34
C ASP A 496 14.95 -32.33 7.00
N GLY A 497 15.13 -31.01 6.91
CA GLY A 497 15.61 -30.33 5.70
C GLY A 497 14.54 -30.06 4.64
N GLU A 498 13.26 -30.30 4.95
CA GLU A 498 12.15 -30.13 4.00
C GLU A 498 10.99 -29.32 4.60
N TYR A 499 10.27 -28.61 3.74
CA TYR A 499 9.02 -27.93 4.11
C TYR A 499 7.88 -28.95 4.15
N LYS A 500 7.21 -29.06 5.29
CA LYS A 500 6.02 -29.90 5.50
C LYS A 500 4.78 -29.02 5.54
N HIS A 501 3.84 -29.28 4.63
CA HIS A 501 2.58 -28.55 4.54
C HIS A 501 1.48 -29.26 5.32
N HIS A 502 0.88 -28.55 6.27
CA HIS A 502 -0.23 -29.01 7.08
C HIS A 502 -1.53 -28.35 6.62
N THR A 503 -2.47 -29.18 6.18
CA THR A 503 -3.83 -28.78 5.81
C THR A 503 -4.82 -29.27 6.85
N PHE A 504 -5.91 -28.54 7.03
CA PHE A 504 -6.90 -28.81 8.07
C PHE A 504 -8.29 -29.03 7.47
N ALA A 505 -9.19 -29.67 8.22
CA ALA A 505 -10.59 -29.79 7.83
C ALA A 505 -11.40 -28.53 8.21
N SER A 506 -10.88 -27.70 9.11
CA SER A 506 -11.54 -26.48 9.59
C SER A 506 -10.55 -25.44 10.12
N ASN A 507 -11.03 -24.19 10.29
CA ASN A 507 -10.24 -23.14 10.93
C ASN A 507 -9.97 -23.45 12.39
N GLU A 508 -10.94 -24.03 13.10
CA GLU A 508 -10.84 -24.36 14.51
C GLU A 508 -9.74 -25.40 14.76
N GLU A 509 -9.61 -26.38 13.85
CA GLU A 509 -8.54 -27.37 13.87
C GLU A 509 -7.18 -26.73 13.59
N CYS A 510 -7.09 -25.87 12.56
CA CYS A 510 -5.88 -25.12 12.25
C CYS A 510 -5.40 -24.27 13.43
N GLN A 511 -6.30 -23.50 14.02
CA GLN A 511 -6.01 -22.65 15.19
C GLN A 511 -5.66 -23.50 16.42
N GLY A 512 -6.30 -24.65 16.61
CA GLY A 512 -5.97 -25.61 17.65
C GLY A 512 -4.54 -26.14 17.51
N PHE A 513 -4.15 -26.51 16.30
CA PHE A 513 -2.78 -26.94 15.98
C PHE A 513 -1.76 -25.83 16.27
N VAL A 514 -2.02 -24.60 15.83
CA VAL A 514 -1.13 -23.45 16.11
C VAL A 514 -1.01 -23.18 17.61
N ARG A 515 -2.11 -23.22 18.36
CA ARG A 515 -2.10 -23.02 19.82
C ARG A 515 -1.26 -24.07 20.53
N ASN A 516 -1.40 -25.34 20.15
CA ASN A 516 -0.63 -26.44 20.73
C ASN A 516 0.89 -26.29 20.47
N LEU A 517 1.27 -25.93 19.23
CA LEU A 517 2.68 -25.69 18.89
C LEU A 517 3.30 -24.57 19.71
N ARG A 518 2.53 -23.58 20.13
CA ARG A 518 3.02 -22.48 20.96
C ARG A 518 3.04 -22.84 22.44
N SER A 519 2.05 -23.57 22.94
CA SER A 519 2.03 -24.03 24.34
C SER A 519 3.15 -25.02 24.63
N ASP A 520 3.48 -25.91 23.69
CA ASP A 520 4.57 -26.86 23.85
C ASP A 520 5.93 -26.16 23.89
N LYS A 521 6.07 -25.02 23.20
CA LYS A 521 7.29 -24.18 23.19
C LYS A 521 7.43 -23.24 24.38
N GLU A 522 6.36 -22.98 25.13
CA GLU A 522 6.40 -22.21 26.39
C GLU A 522 6.66 -23.11 27.62
N ALA A 523 6.55 -24.43 27.46
CA ALA A 523 6.72 -25.42 28.52
C ALA A 523 8.15 -26.02 28.61
N ASP A 524 8.92 -25.94 27.53
CA ASP A 524 10.37 -26.23 27.47
C ASP A 524 11.20 -24.97 27.74
#